data_AF-A0A0G3BHQ7-F1
#
_entry.id   AF-A0A0G3BHQ7-F1
#
_cell.length_a   1.000
_cell.length_b   1.000
_cell.length_c   1.000
_cell.angle_alpha   90.00
_cell.angle_beta   90.00
_cell.angle_gamma   90.00
#
_symmetry.space_group_name_H-M   'P 1'
#
loop_
_entity.id
_entity.type
_entity.pdbx_description
1 polymer ?
#
loop_
_entity_poly.entity_id
_entity_poly.type
_entity_poly.pdbx_seq_one_letter_code
_entity_poly.pdbx_strand_id
1 'polypeptide(L)'
;MASSEPGKVAGVSITVTQGPLGGIRIGTAHPQEANRVELSGVAVQTGADGGLRVQLGQLSMRHLRLAQGAAQIDIAQATLKDVAATLTGPVSAGGLELRRLSVEEVQLQGIRVSLPEGLPAGVSVSPGSATGPWRLDALAGLEGVLRAFVTDAAWIVDADVKMPIARGQLDFDAVVVEHFGPNSVMGLSRGGLYVDAPNLGRRFLAVFTSAQIPGATFEERGGWPISRVAHRGRLDLQAFVSGLLARGGGAPLGKAAGPHVEATLDRTRLGGELQLGDGALGTERCHLVLAGHARGKNSLKLTAEVLGEELVVRLPELSASHATFELFGKTGCCGPVVGELRAQLEGLRPPPGRPAAAPSIVVTLDHLGLRHFTLGEVDTPNP
;
A
#
# COMPACT_ATOMS: atom_id res chain seq x y z
N MET A 1 42.61 38.11 -5.49
CA MET A 1 41.61 37.33 -4.72
C MET A 1 40.30 38.10 -4.76
N ALA A 2 39.47 37.84 -5.77
CA ALA A 2 38.13 38.41 -5.86
C ALA A 2 37.16 37.38 -5.24
N SER A 3 36.62 37.70 -4.07
CA SER A 3 35.49 36.99 -3.47
C SER A 3 34.27 37.31 -4.32
N SER A 4 33.80 36.35 -5.13
CA SER A 4 32.52 36.46 -5.82
C SER A 4 31.42 36.16 -4.82
N GLU A 5 30.66 37.18 -4.43
CA GLU A 5 29.43 37.00 -3.66
C GLU A 5 28.47 36.06 -4.41
N PRO A 6 27.86 35.07 -3.73
CA PRO A 6 26.82 34.26 -4.33
C PRO A 6 25.59 35.14 -4.59
N GLY A 7 25.32 35.41 -5.87
CA GLY A 7 24.16 36.20 -6.29
C GLY A 7 22.86 35.53 -5.87
N LYS A 8 22.14 36.15 -4.92
CA LYS A 8 20.76 35.78 -4.59
C LYS A 8 19.84 36.26 -5.70
N VAL A 9 19.28 35.33 -6.48
CA VAL A 9 18.23 35.64 -7.47
C VAL A 9 16.86 35.50 -6.79
N ALA A 10 16.06 36.57 -6.84
CA ALA A 10 14.68 36.55 -6.35
C ALA A 10 13.76 35.88 -7.38
N GLY A 11 13.00 34.88 -6.93
CA GLY A 11 11.82 34.30 -7.60
C GLY A 11 11.92 34.06 -9.11
N VAL A 12 12.34 32.86 -9.52
CA VAL A 12 12.27 32.45 -10.94
C VAL A 12 11.09 31.50 -11.13
N SER A 13 10.19 31.83 -12.06
CA SER A 13 9.14 30.93 -12.53
C SER A 13 9.62 30.26 -13.82
N ILE A 14 9.76 28.93 -13.80
CA ILE A 14 10.23 28.15 -14.96
C ILE A 14 9.09 27.25 -15.44
N THR A 15 8.73 27.35 -16.72
CA THR A 15 7.84 26.37 -17.36
C THR A 15 8.69 25.18 -17.80
N VAL A 16 8.54 24.04 -17.13
CA VAL A 16 9.24 22.80 -17.51
C VAL A 16 8.46 22.12 -18.64
N THR A 17 9.04 22.12 -19.84
CA THR A 17 8.58 21.29 -20.96
C THR A 17 9.06 19.85 -20.79
N GLN A 18 8.19 18.91 -21.16
CA GLN A 18 8.31 17.46 -21.03
C GLN A 18 9.72 16.91 -21.33
N GLY A 19 10.18 15.95 -20.53
CA GLY A 19 11.41 15.21 -20.78
C GLY A 19 11.46 13.89 -20.00
N PRO A 20 12.15 12.85 -20.53
CA PRO A 20 12.38 11.62 -19.79
C PRO A 20 13.48 11.82 -18.73
N LEU A 21 13.18 11.53 -17.47
CA LEU A 21 14.16 11.42 -16.38
C LEU A 21 14.14 10.00 -15.84
N GLY A 22 15.16 9.20 -16.20
CA GLY A 22 15.32 7.84 -15.67
C GLY A 22 14.11 6.92 -15.92
N GLY A 23 13.47 7.01 -17.08
CA GLY A 23 12.28 6.24 -17.43
C GLY A 23 10.94 6.80 -16.91
N ILE A 24 10.98 7.88 -16.11
CA ILE A 24 9.79 8.60 -15.67
C ILE A 24 9.52 9.77 -16.64
N ARG A 25 8.25 9.90 -17.06
CA ARG A 25 7.80 11.04 -17.87
C ARG A 25 7.13 12.07 -16.96
N ILE A 26 7.62 13.31 -16.99
CA ILE A 26 7.00 14.44 -16.31
C ILE A 26 6.08 15.18 -17.30
N GLY A 27 4.80 15.29 -16.96
CA GLY A 27 3.79 16.00 -17.74
C GLY A 27 2.96 16.95 -16.88
N THR A 28 1.91 17.52 -17.47
CA THR A 28 0.91 18.30 -16.74
C THR A 28 -0.25 17.37 -16.33
N ALA A 29 -0.74 17.51 -15.10
CA ALA A 29 -1.91 16.76 -14.65
C ALA A 29 -3.20 17.25 -15.34
N HIS A 30 -3.28 18.56 -15.63
CA HIS A 30 -4.35 19.19 -16.39
C HIS A 30 -3.83 19.76 -17.72
N PRO A 31 -4.47 19.47 -18.88
CA PRO A 31 -4.07 20.04 -20.17
C PRO A 31 -4.26 21.57 -20.27
N GLN A 32 -5.11 22.13 -19.39
CA GLN A 32 -5.47 23.55 -19.37
C GLN A 32 -4.74 24.35 -18.27
N GLU A 33 -4.02 23.68 -17.36
CA GLU A 33 -3.26 24.31 -16.29
C GLU A 33 -1.77 24.01 -16.52
N ALA A 34 -0.99 25.06 -16.80
CA ALA A 34 0.45 24.91 -16.97
C ALA A 34 1.10 24.49 -15.65
N ASN A 35 2.06 23.57 -15.73
CA ASN A 35 2.94 23.27 -14.59
C ASN A 35 3.60 24.56 -14.11
N ARG A 36 3.29 24.96 -12.88
CA ARG A 36 3.88 26.14 -12.25
C ARG A 36 4.96 25.68 -11.28
N VAL A 37 6.17 26.15 -11.51
CA VAL A 37 7.33 25.91 -10.65
C VAL A 37 7.81 27.24 -10.09
N GLU A 38 7.87 27.35 -8.77
CA GLU A 38 8.38 28.52 -8.07
C GLU A 38 9.62 28.15 -7.26
N LEU A 39 10.65 28.97 -7.40
CA LEU A 39 11.94 28.77 -6.75
C LEU A 39 12.28 29.98 -5.89
N SER A 40 12.82 29.75 -4.70
CA SER A 40 13.36 30.80 -3.84
C SER A 40 14.67 30.38 -3.19
N GLY A 41 15.51 31.37 -2.86
CA GLY A 41 16.80 31.13 -2.20
C GLY A 41 17.78 30.34 -3.06
N VAL A 42 17.79 30.59 -4.38
CA VAL A 42 18.65 29.85 -5.31
C VAL A 42 20.10 30.28 -5.14
N ALA A 43 20.99 29.31 -4.92
CA ALA A 43 22.42 29.46 -5.00
C ALA A 43 23.01 28.31 -5.82
N VAL A 44 23.89 28.64 -6.77
CA VAL A 44 24.56 27.66 -7.63
C VAL A 44 26.07 27.83 -7.48
N GLN A 45 26.77 26.73 -7.26
CA GLN A 45 28.22 26.69 -7.13
C GLN A 45 28.78 25.63 -8.06
N THR A 46 29.81 25.99 -8.83
CA THR A 46 30.54 25.03 -9.67
C THR A 46 31.73 24.48 -8.88
N GLY A 47 31.84 23.16 -8.81
CA GLY A 47 32.97 22.47 -8.20
C GLY A 47 34.22 22.47 -9.11
N ALA A 48 35.39 22.24 -8.52
CA ALA A 48 36.65 22.13 -9.25
C ALA A 48 36.70 20.92 -10.22
N ASP A 49 35.83 19.95 -10.00
CA ASP A 49 35.58 18.76 -10.81
C ASP A 49 34.59 19.01 -11.97
N GLY A 50 34.10 20.24 -12.12
CA GLY A 50 33.06 20.59 -13.10
C GLY A 50 31.65 20.17 -12.69
N GLY A 51 31.46 19.65 -11.47
CA GLY A 51 30.14 19.38 -10.90
C GLY A 51 29.38 20.66 -10.56
N LEU A 52 28.06 20.58 -10.49
CA LEU A 52 27.20 21.69 -10.06
C LEU A 52 26.56 21.34 -8.73
N ARG A 53 26.69 22.22 -7.75
CA ARG A 53 25.92 22.21 -6.50
C ARG A 53 24.85 23.27 -6.59
N VAL A 54 23.61 22.85 -6.42
CA VAL A 54 22.43 23.72 -6.43
C VAL A 54 21.81 23.69 -5.03
N GLN A 55 21.60 24.85 -4.44
CA GLN A 55 20.87 25.03 -3.19
C GLN A 55 19.64 25.90 -3.45
N LEU A 56 18.50 25.51 -2.88
CA LEU A 56 17.25 26.26 -2.94
C LEU A 56 16.68 26.32 -1.52
N GLY A 57 16.24 27.50 -1.08
CA GLY A 57 15.50 27.61 0.18
C GLY A 57 14.13 26.95 0.09
N GLN A 58 13.43 27.12 -1.04
CA GLN A 58 12.17 26.45 -1.30
C GLN A 58 11.95 26.23 -2.79
N LEU A 59 11.42 25.05 -3.12
CA LEU A 59 10.89 24.68 -4.43
C LEU A 59 9.41 24.34 -4.27
N SER A 60 8.54 24.97 -5.05
CA SER A 60 7.11 24.68 -5.05
C SER A 60 6.65 24.35 -6.47
N MET A 61 5.90 23.27 -6.59
CA MET A 61 5.42 22.73 -7.86
C MET A 61 3.93 22.43 -7.75
N ARG A 62 3.19 22.63 -8.84
CA ARG A 62 1.76 22.31 -8.92
C ARG A 62 1.43 21.50 -10.16
N HIS A 63 0.39 20.67 -10.05
CA HIS A 63 -0.18 19.85 -11.12
C HIS A 63 0.84 18.90 -11.76
N LEU A 64 1.71 18.31 -10.96
CA LEU A 64 2.71 17.37 -11.43
C LEU A 64 2.06 16.05 -11.83
N ARG A 65 2.39 15.56 -13.02
CA ARG A 65 2.08 14.20 -13.44
C ARG A 65 3.37 13.43 -13.68
N LEU A 66 3.54 12.32 -12.97
CA LEU A 66 4.64 11.39 -13.13
C LEU A 66 4.07 10.08 -13.67
N ALA A 67 4.71 9.50 -14.69
CA ALA A 67 4.39 8.17 -15.17
C ALA A 67 5.59 7.24 -14.98
N GLN A 68 5.39 6.10 -14.31
CA GLN A 68 6.40 5.07 -14.10
C GLN A 68 5.84 3.70 -14.47
N GLY A 69 6.32 3.13 -15.57
CA GLY A 69 5.77 1.88 -16.12
C GLY A 69 4.29 2.04 -16.45
N ALA A 70 3.45 1.20 -15.87
CA ALA A 70 1.99 1.31 -15.99
C ALA A 70 1.40 2.37 -15.05
N ALA A 71 2.04 2.69 -13.92
CA ALA A 71 1.47 3.57 -12.91
C ALA A 71 1.51 5.05 -13.32
N GLN A 72 0.42 5.76 -13.07
CA GLN A 72 0.34 7.22 -13.15
C GLN A 72 0.21 7.80 -11.74
N ILE A 73 0.99 8.83 -11.44
CA ILE A 73 1.00 9.54 -10.18
C ILE A 73 0.73 11.01 -10.48
N ASP A 74 -0.41 11.51 -10.02
CA ASP A 74 -0.77 12.92 -10.08
C ASP A 74 -0.55 13.54 -8.70
N ILE A 75 0.07 14.72 -8.64
CA ILE A 75 0.34 15.46 -7.41
C ILE A 75 -0.17 16.90 -7.62
N ALA A 76 -1.19 17.29 -6.85
CA ALA A 76 -1.77 18.63 -6.97
C ALA A 76 -0.76 19.71 -6.56
N GLN A 77 -0.05 19.50 -5.44
CA GLN A 77 0.99 20.42 -4.97
C GLN A 77 2.13 19.65 -4.30
N ALA A 78 3.37 20.05 -4.62
CA ALA A 78 4.58 19.59 -3.96
C ALA A 78 5.39 20.80 -3.49
N THR A 79 5.77 20.81 -2.22
CA THR A 79 6.64 21.83 -1.62
C THR A 79 7.84 21.16 -0.99
N LEU A 80 9.02 21.62 -1.36
CA LEU A 80 10.31 21.11 -0.89
C LEU A 80 11.04 22.29 -0.25
N LYS A 81 11.52 22.13 0.98
CA LYS A 81 12.30 23.15 1.70
C LYS A 81 13.73 22.69 1.91
N ASP A 82 14.65 23.66 1.84
CA ASP A 82 16.08 23.47 2.00
C ASP A 82 16.60 22.34 1.11
N VAL A 83 16.44 22.54 -0.20
CA VAL A 83 16.85 21.61 -1.23
C VAL A 83 18.34 21.80 -1.51
N ALA A 84 19.10 20.71 -1.47
CA ALA A 84 20.47 20.65 -1.93
C ALA A 84 20.61 19.53 -2.96
N ALA A 85 21.08 19.86 -4.16
CA ALA A 85 21.31 18.90 -5.24
C ALA A 85 22.75 18.99 -5.74
N THR A 86 23.37 17.83 -5.96
CA THR A 86 24.68 17.71 -6.60
C THR A 86 24.49 17.04 -7.96
N LEU A 87 24.92 17.72 -9.02
CA LEU A 87 24.86 17.26 -10.39
C LEU A 87 26.29 17.05 -10.92
N THR A 88 26.51 16.01 -11.71
CA THR A 88 27.78 15.77 -12.40
C THR A 88 27.57 15.54 -13.88
N GLY A 89 28.54 15.95 -14.70
CA GLY A 89 28.51 15.77 -16.15
C GLY A 89 28.86 17.05 -16.90
N PRO A 90 29.23 16.95 -18.19
CA PRO A 90 29.59 18.11 -18.99
C PRO A 90 28.37 19.02 -19.22
N VAL A 91 28.39 20.20 -18.59
CA VAL A 91 27.37 21.26 -18.78
C VAL A 91 27.19 21.60 -20.27
N SER A 92 28.28 21.55 -21.04
CA SER A 92 28.33 21.87 -22.46
C SER A 92 27.62 20.87 -23.38
N ALA A 93 27.35 19.64 -22.92
CA ALA A 93 26.68 18.60 -23.70
C ALA A 93 25.22 18.36 -23.28
N GLY A 94 24.67 19.19 -22.39
CA GLY A 94 23.29 19.08 -21.91
C GLY A 94 23.00 17.85 -21.03
N GLY A 95 24.04 17.09 -20.65
CA GLY A 95 23.93 15.89 -19.83
C GLY A 95 24.40 16.12 -18.40
N LEU A 96 23.53 16.69 -17.56
CA LEU A 96 23.74 16.73 -16.11
C LEU A 96 23.02 15.55 -15.47
N GLU A 97 23.76 14.70 -14.77
CA GLU A 97 23.19 13.61 -13.99
C GLU A 97 23.08 14.01 -12.52
N LEU A 98 21.93 13.74 -11.91
CA LEU A 98 21.73 13.90 -10.47
C LEU A 98 22.56 12.85 -9.72
N ARG A 99 23.57 13.27 -8.97
CA ARG A 99 24.29 12.38 -8.04
C ARG A 99 23.58 12.23 -6.71
N ARG A 100 23.14 13.37 -6.16
CA ARG A 100 22.53 13.43 -4.84
C ARG A 100 21.50 14.54 -4.77
N LEU A 101 20.41 14.26 -4.09
CA LEU A 101 19.38 15.22 -3.70
C LEU A 101 19.14 15.05 -2.19
N SER A 102 19.14 16.16 -1.46
CA SER A 102 18.78 16.24 -0.06
C SER A 102 17.71 17.32 0.09
N VAL A 103 16.69 17.05 0.90
CA VAL A 103 15.60 17.97 1.15
C VAL A 103 15.21 17.83 2.61
N GLU A 104 15.20 18.92 3.36
CA GLU A 104 14.91 18.87 4.79
C GLU A 104 13.44 18.54 5.05
N GLU A 105 12.53 19.16 4.29
CA GLU A 105 11.10 18.96 4.42
C GLU A 105 10.44 18.82 3.05
N VAL A 106 9.66 17.75 2.86
CA VAL A 106 8.81 17.53 1.69
C VAL A 106 7.36 17.49 2.14
N GLN A 107 6.53 18.31 1.50
CA GLN A 107 5.08 18.34 1.71
C GLN A 107 4.38 18.13 0.38
N LEU A 108 3.64 17.04 0.27
CA LEU A 108 2.84 16.71 -0.91
C LEU A 108 1.36 16.77 -0.55
N GLN A 109 0.54 17.27 -1.47
CA GLN A 109 -0.91 17.37 -1.31
C GLN A 109 -1.62 16.87 -2.56
N GLY A 110 -2.78 16.23 -2.34
CA GLY A 110 -3.64 15.72 -3.42
C GLY A 110 -2.89 14.75 -4.33
N ILE A 111 -2.24 13.75 -3.73
CA ILE A 111 -1.57 12.69 -4.48
C ILE A 111 -2.61 11.67 -4.91
N ARG A 112 -2.60 11.29 -6.19
CA ARG A 112 -3.40 10.19 -6.73
C ARG A 112 -2.51 9.26 -7.53
N VAL A 113 -2.45 8.01 -7.12
CA VAL A 113 -1.80 6.92 -7.84
C VAL A 113 -2.89 6.05 -8.46
N SER A 114 -2.84 5.89 -9.77
CA SER A 114 -3.75 5.00 -10.51
C SER A 114 -2.96 3.98 -11.29
N LEU A 115 -3.36 2.72 -11.18
CA LEU A 115 -2.95 1.66 -12.09
C LEU A 115 -3.96 1.60 -13.25
N PRO A 116 -3.53 1.52 -14.52
CA PRO A 116 -4.42 1.53 -15.66
C PRO A 116 -5.32 0.29 -15.66
N GLU A 117 -6.58 0.51 -16.01
CA GLU A 117 -7.57 -0.56 -16.19
C GLU A 117 -7.13 -1.54 -17.28
N GLY A 118 -7.47 -2.82 -17.11
CA GLY A 118 -7.27 -3.83 -18.15
C GLY A 118 -5.85 -4.40 -18.27
N LEU A 119 -5.03 -4.29 -17.22
CA LEU A 119 -3.85 -5.15 -17.10
C LEU A 119 -4.32 -6.62 -17.21
N PRO A 120 -3.75 -7.42 -18.13
CA PRO A 120 -4.12 -8.83 -18.25
C PRO A 120 -3.94 -9.52 -16.89
N ALA A 121 -4.88 -10.39 -16.51
CA ALA A 121 -4.71 -11.23 -15.32
C ALA A 121 -3.35 -11.97 -15.40
N GLY A 122 -2.49 -11.76 -14.42
CA GLY A 122 -1.12 -12.29 -14.41
C GLY A 122 -0.03 -11.33 -14.90
N VAL A 123 -0.38 -10.12 -15.37
CA VAL A 123 0.60 -9.04 -15.51
C VAL A 123 0.88 -8.48 -14.12
N SER A 124 1.98 -8.96 -13.55
CA SER A 124 2.66 -8.27 -12.46
C SER A 124 2.94 -6.84 -12.93
N VAL A 125 2.31 -5.85 -12.28
CA VAL A 125 2.92 -4.53 -12.20
C VAL A 125 4.19 -4.78 -11.41
N SER A 126 5.28 -5.09 -12.11
CA SER A 126 6.58 -5.09 -11.50
C SER A 126 6.90 -3.61 -11.28
N PRO A 127 6.76 -3.04 -10.07
CA PRO A 127 7.66 -1.95 -9.78
C PRO A 127 9.05 -2.57 -9.99
N GLY A 128 9.94 -1.90 -10.71
CA GLY A 128 11.32 -2.37 -10.87
C GLY A 128 12.04 -2.65 -9.54
N SER A 129 11.39 -2.37 -8.39
CA SER A 129 11.89 -2.44 -7.02
C SER A 129 11.20 -3.44 -6.07
N ALA A 130 10.05 -4.06 -6.39
CA ALA A 130 9.42 -5.06 -5.50
C ALA A 130 9.94 -6.49 -5.76
N THR A 131 11.24 -6.60 -6.01
CA THR A 131 11.94 -7.88 -6.04
C THR A 131 12.61 -8.07 -4.69
N GLY A 132 12.25 -9.15 -3.99
CA GLY A 132 12.80 -9.47 -2.66
C GLY A 132 11.74 -9.93 -1.67
N PRO A 133 12.17 -10.42 -0.49
CA PRO A 133 11.26 -10.84 0.56
C PRO A 133 10.48 -9.64 1.10
N TRP A 134 9.18 -9.85 1.33
CA TRP A 134 8.32 -8.87 1.97
C TRP A 134 8.57 -8.84 3.48
N ARG A 135 8.64 -7.62 4.03
CA ARG A 135 8.70 -7.33 5.45
C ARG A 135 7.33 -6.82 5.88
N LEU A 136 6.66 -7.57 6.75
CA LEU A 136 5.28 -7.32 7.18
C LEU A 136 5.16 -7.29 8.71
N ASP A 137 6.19 -6.80 9.40
CA ASP A 137 6.30 -6.80 10.87
C ASP A 137 5.09 -6.12 11.52
N ALA A 138 4.58 -5.05 10.90
CA ALA A 138 3.40 -4.32 11.36
C ALA A 138 2.13 -5.19 11.44
N LEU A 139 2.04 -6.28 10.68
CA LEU A 139 0.90 -7.21 10.75
C LEU A 139 0.95 -8.09 12.00
N ALA A 140 2.11 -8.35 12.57
CA ALA A 140 2.24 -9.14 13.80
C ALA A 140 1.62 -8.44 15.02
N GLY A 141 1.60 -7.10 15.00
CA GLY A 141 0.94 -6.28 16.03
C GLY A 141 -0.47 -5.81 15.65
N LEU A 142 -1.08 -6.39 14.61
CA LEU A 142 -2.41 -5.97 14.15
C LEU A 142 -3.49 -6.32 15.19
N GLU A 143 -4.32 -5.35 15.53
CA GLU A 143 -5.43 -5.51 16.48
C GLU A 143 -6.71 -4.87 15.96
N GLY A 144 -7.88 -5.38 16.36
CA GLY A 144 -9.16 -4.74 16.07
C GLY A 144 -10.26 -5.74 15.73
N VAL A 145 -11.29 -5.27 15.03
CA VAL A 145 -12.45 -6.10 14.69
C VAL A 145 -12.89 -5.84 13.26
N LEU A 146 -13.06 -6.92 12.50
CA LEU A 146 -13.79 -6.91 11.24
C LEU A 146 -15.21 -7.42 11.48
N ARG A 147 -16.17 -6.86 10.75
CA ARG A 147 -17.56 -7.29 10.69
C ARG A 147 -17.96 -7.51 9.26
N ALA A 148 -18.52 -8.68 8.96
CA ALA A 148 -19.14 -8.95 7.68
C ALA A 148 -20.64 -9.17 7.88
N PHE A 149 -21.45 -8.34 7.25
CA PHE A 149 -22.89 -8.50 7.24
C PHE A 149 -23.32 -9.10 5.91
N VAL A 150 -23.83 -10.32 5.94
CA VAL A 150 -24.23 -11.10 4.77
C VAL A 150 -25.74 -11.12 4.70
N THR A 151 -26.29 -10.43 3.69
CA THR A 151 -27.73 -10.47 3.44
C THR A 151 -28.10 -11.83 2.84
N ASP A 152 -29.18 -12.44 3.34
CA ASP A 152 -29.70 -13.72 2.83
C ASP A 152 -28.65 -14.87 2.83
N ALA A 153 -27.85 -14.97 3.91
CA ALA A 153 -26.71 -15.89 4.05
C ALA A 153 -27.10 -17.39 3.95
N ALA A 154 -28.35 -17.71 4.27
CA ALA A 154 -28.91 -19.06 4.17
C ALA A 154 -30.33 -19.07 3.58
N TRP A 155 -30.59 -18.19 2.60
CA TRP A 155 -31.84 -18.09 1.82
C TRP A 155 -33.06 -17.52 2.55
N ILE A 156 -32.95 -17.23 3.86
CA ILE A 156 -34.06 -16.66 4.67
C ILE A 156 -33.57 -15.67 5.75
N VAL A 157 -32.28 -15.68 6.09
CA VAL A 157 -31.77 -14.96 7.27
C VAL A 157 -30.43 -14.29 6.99
N ASP A 158 -30.33 -13.05 7.45
CA ASP A 158 -29.10 -12.26 7.46
C ASP A 158 -28.13 -12.76 8.53
N ALA A 159 -26.82 -12.65 8.25
CA ALA A 159 -25.78 -13.01 9.20
C ALA A 159 -24.86 -11.82 9.49
N ASP A 160 -24.63 -11.51 10.76
CA ASP A 160 -23.55 -10.63 11.22
C ASP A 160 -22.39 -11.50 11.73
N VAL A 161 -21.25 -11.40 11.07
CA VAL A 161 -20.02 -12.13 11.40
C VAL A 161 -19.01 -11.18 12.00
N LYS A 162 -18.76 -11.30 13.30
CA LYS A 162 -17.75 -10.53 14.02
C LYS A 162 -16.45 -11.33 14.14
N MET A 163 -15.38 -10.77 13.60
CA MET A 163 -14.05 -11.38 13.52
C MET A 163 -13.04 -10.50 14.28
N PRO A 164 -12.79 -10.79 15.58
CA PRO A 164 -11.73 -10.12 16.31
C PRO A 164 -10.35 -10.55 15.81
N ILE A 165 -9.44 -9.58 15.71
CA ILE A 165 -8.03 -9.80 15.39
C ILE A 165 -7.22 -9.32 16.59
N ALA A 166 -6.33 -10.17 17.08
CA ALA A 166 -5.45 -9.83 18.19
C ALA A 166 -4.02 -10.30 17.88
N ARG A 167 -3.05 -9.40 17.98
CA ARG A 167 -1.63 -9.68 17.72
C ARG A 167 -1.41 -10.39 16.38
N GLY A 168 -2.02 -9.87 15.34
CA GLY A 168 -1.90 -10.42 13.98
C GLY A 168 -2.59 -11.75 13.76
N GLN A 169 -3.42 -12.23 14.71
CA GLN A 169 -4.09 -13.52 14.62
C GLN A 169 -5.60 -13.37 14.56
N LEU A 170 -6.20 -14.10 13.61
CA LEU A 170 -7.64 -14.38 13.58
C LEU A 170 -7.88 -15.77 14.20
N ASP A 171 -8.48 -15.80 15.37
CA ASP A 171 -8.87 -17.04 16.05
C ASP A 171 -10.34 -17.36 15.75
N PHE A 172 -10.59 -18.50 15.09
CA PHE A 172 -11.95 -18.90 14.72
C PHE A 172 -12.76 -19.37 15.94
N ASP A 173 -12.13 -19.67 17.08
CA ASP A 173 -12.85 -19.90 18.34
C ASP A 173 -13.47 -18.61 18.89
N ALA A 174 -12.96 -17.43 18.48
CA ALA A 174 -13.44 -16.11 18.90
C ALA A 174 -14.36 -15.44 17.86
N VAL A 175 -14.56 -16.06 16.68
CA VAL A 175 -15.47 -15.55 15.65
C VAL A 175 -16.90 -15.80 16.08
N VAL A 176 -17.71 -14.74 16.08
CA VAL A 176 -19.13 -14.82 16.41
C VAL A 176 -19.93 -14.68 15.13
N VAL A 177 -20.85 -15.61 14.88
CA VAL A 177 -21.81 -15.53 13.78
C VAL A 177 -23.20 -15.42 14.38
N GLU A 178 -23.80 -14.24 14.25
CA GLU A 178 -25.16 -13.97 14.71
C GLU A 178 -26.11 -14.04 13.51
N HIS A 179 -27.21 -14.75 13.66
CA HIS A 179 -28.32 -14.76 12.70
C HIS A 179 -29.63 -15.04 13.45
N PHE A 180 -30.79 -14.74 12.85
CA PHE A 180 -32.08 -15.21 13.38
C PHE A 180 -32.21 -16.74 13.21
N GLY A 181 -31.71 -17.50 14.17
CA GLY A 181 -31.73 -18.96 14.18
C GLY A 181 -30.68 -19.55 15.14
N PRO A 182 -30.51 -20.87 15.20
CA PRO A 182 -29.53 -21.50 16.08
C PRO A 182 -28.10 -21.15 15.63
N ASN A 183 -27.24 -20.71 16.57
CA ASN A 183 -25.92 -20.14 16.28
C ASN A 183 -25.08 -21.02 15.33
N SER A 184 -24.66 -20.43 14.21
CA SER A 184 -23.64 -21.00 13.32
C SER A 184 -22.24 -20.72 13.87
N VAL A 185 -21.27 -21.54 13.46
CA VAL A 185 -19.87 -21.40 13.89
C VAL A 185 -18.95 -21.49 12.69
N MET A 186 -17.91 -20.65 12.65
CA MET A 186 -16.92 -20.67 11.59
C MET A 186 -15.66 -21.42 12.01
N GLY A 187 -14.92 -21.94 11.04
CA GLY A 187 -13.62 -22.51 11.32
C GLY A 187 -12.78 -22.74 10.08
N LEU A 188 -11.53 -23.11 10.35
CA LEU A 188 -10.49 -23.30 9.37
C LEU A 188 -10.05 -24.76 9.41
N SER A 189 -10.33 -25.51 8.35
CA SER A 189 -9.91 -26.91 8.22
C SER A 189 -8.92 -27.09 7.07
N ARG A 190 -8.29 -28.26 6.97
CA ARG A 190 -7.42 -28.59 5.83
C ARG A 190 -8.13 -28.52 4.47
N GLY A 191 -9.46 -28.70 4.45
CA GLY A 191 -10.25 -28.57 3.23
C GLY A 191 -10.58 -27.13 2.86
N GLY A 192 -10.49 -26.18 3.81
CA GLY A 192 -10.95 -24.82 3.59
C GLY A 192 -11.52 -24.12 4.82
N LEU A 193 -11.90 -22.86 4.59
CA LEU A 193 -12.73 -22.06 5.48
C LEU A 193 -14.18 -22.55 5.39
N TYR A 194 -14.82 -22.81 6.53
CA TYR A 194 -16.17 -23.35 6.57
C TYR A 194 -17.06 -22.62 7.60
N VAL A 195 -18.36 -22.82 7.45
CA VAL A 195 -19.41 -22.52 8.41
C VAL A 195 -20.12 -23.85 8.74
N ASP A 196 -20.24 -24.17 10.02
CA ASP A 196 -21.11 -25.24 10.50
C ASP A 196 -22.43 -24.59 10.95
N ALA A 197 -23.49 -24.83 10.19
CA ALA A 197 -24.84 -24.36 10.49
C ALA A 197 -25.67 -25.49 11.12
N PRO A 198 -26.45 -25.21 12.19
CA PRO A 198 -27.29 -26.24 12.79
C PRO A 198 -28.30 -26.76 11.77
N ASN A 199 -28.46 -28.09 11.70
CA ASN A 199 -29.33 -28.82 10.76
C ASN A 199 -28.93 -28.79 9.27
N LEU A 200 -28.05 -27.89 8.85
CA LEU A 200 -27.57 -27.81 7.45
C LEU A 200 -26.18 -28.43 7.26
N GLY A 201 -25.50 -28.77 8.36
CA GLY A 201 -24.17 -29.35 8.35
C GLY A 201 -23.08 -28.36 7.95
N ARG A 202 -21.90 -28.91 7.63
CA ARG A 202 -20.73 -28.14 7.22
C ARG A 202 -20.88 -27.61 5.79
N ARG A 203 -20.65 -26.32 5.60
CA ARG A 203 -20.54 -25.69 4.27
C ARG A 203 -19.22 -24.96 4.16
N PHE A 204 -18.47 -25.25 3.10
CA PHE A 204 -17.24 -24.54 2.81
C PHE A 204 -17.57 -23.19 2.17
N LEU A 205 -16.87 -22.14 2.60
CA LEU A 205 -16.89 -20.84 1.96
C LEU A 205 -15.74 -20.75 0.93
N ALA A 206 -14.55 -21.16 1.34
CA ALA A 206 -13.39 -21.25 0.48
C ALA A 206 -12.79 -22.64 0.59
N VAL A 207 -12.45 -23.26 -0.54
CA VAL A 207 -11.77 -24.55 -0.63
C VAL A 207 -10.32 -24.31 -0.99
N PHE A 208 -9.40 -24.85 -0.19
CA PHE A 208 -7.98 -24.69 -0.44
C PHE A 208 -7.52 -25.52 -1.63
N THR A 209 -6.68 -24.90 -2.47
CA THR A 209 -6.04 -25.54 -3.63
C THR A 209 -4.63 -26.04 -3.29
N SER A 210 -4.13 -25.71 -2.10
CA SER A 210 -2.82 -26.07 -1.60
C SER A 210 -2.95 -26.79 -0.26
N ALA A 211 -2.17 -27.87 -0.08
CA ALA A 211 -2.13 -28.61 1.17
C ALA A 211 -1.51 -27.80 2.34
N GLN A 212 -0.72 -26.77 2.01
CA GLN A 212 -0.09 -25.89 2.98
C GLN A 212 -0.62 -24.47 2.79
N ILE A 213 -1.28 -23.97 3.84
CA ILE A 213 -1.74 -22.60 3.93
C ILE A 213 -0.82 -21.87 4.92
N PRO A 214 -0.01 -20.91 4.47
CA PRO A 214 0.90 -20.16 5.33
C PRO A 214 0.14 -19.51 6.49
N GLY A 215 0.67 -19.64 7.70
CA GLY A 215 0.06 -19.08 8.92
C GLY A 215 -1.19 -19.82 9.42
N ALA A 216 -1.68 -20.87 8.75
CA ALA A 216 -2.86 -21.59 9.20
C ALA A 216 -2.51 -22.64 10.27
N THR A 217 -3.22 -22.59 11.40
CA THR A 217 -3.40 -23.72 12.30
C THR A 217 -4.81 -24.26 12.10
N PHE A 218 -4.92 -25.51 11.68
CA PHE A 218 -6.23 -26.09 11.33
C PHE A 218 -6.99 -26.57 12.57
N GLU A 219 -8.30 -26.69 12.40
CA GLU A 219 -9.23 -27.27 13.37
C GLU A 219 -8.71 -28.58 13.96
N GLU A 220 -8.78 -28.67 15.28
CA GLU A 220 -8.50 -29.88 16.05
C GLU A 220 -9.82 -30.44 16.60
N ARG A 221 -10.06 -31.72 16.30
CA ARG A 221 -11.19 -32.46 16.86
C ARG A 221 -10.72 -33.30 18.03
N GLY A 222 -11.51 -33.31 19.10
CA GLY A 222 -11.30 -34.18 20.24
C GLY A 222 -11.26 -35.66 19.84
N GLY A 223 -10.50 -36.44 20.61
CA GLY A 223 -10.43 -37.89 20.43
C GLY A 223 -11.77 -38.56 20.72
N TRP A 224 -11.94 -39.76 20.15
CA TRP A 224 -13.08 -40.63 20.41
C TRP A 224 -13.24 -40.88 21.93
N PRO A 225 -14.47 -40.91 22.49
CA PRO A 225 -15.76 -41.07 21.83
C PRO A 225 -16.51 -39.78 21.52
N ILE A 226 -15.92 -38.61 21.80
CA ILE A 226 -16.60 -37.33 21.65
C ILE A 226 -15.88 -36.51 20.57
N SER A 227 -16.36 -36.60 19.32
CA SER A 227 -15.95 -35.73 18.20
C SER A 227 -16.43 -34.28 18.38
N ARG A 228 -16.20 -33.68 19.55
CA ARG A 228 -16.37 -32.24 19.76
C ARG A 228 -15.17 -31.52 19.17
N VAL A 229 -15.42 -30.40 18.50
CA VAL A 229 -14.36 -29.51 18.04
C VAL A 229 -13.72 -28.88 19.27
N ALA A 230 -12.42 -29.12 19.47
CA ALA A 230 -11.65 -28.56 20.57
C ALA A 230 -11.15 -27.15 20.22
N HIS A 231 -10.67 -26.99 18.99
CA HIS A 231 -10.23 -25.72 18.41
C HIS A 231 -10.70 -25.61 16.97
N ARG A 232 -11.24 -24.46 16.58
CA ARG A 232 -11.75 -24.18 15.23
C ARG A 232 -10.67 -23.72 14.25
N GLY A 233 -9.45 -23.58 14.72
CA GLY A 233 -8.29 -23.17 13.94
C GLY A 233 -8.00 -21.67 14.05
N ARG A 234 -6.85 -21.27 13.52
CA ARG A 234 -6.31 -19.91 13.62
C ARG A 234 -5.58 -19.54 12.34
N LEU A 235 -5.54 -18.25 12.05
CA LEU A 235 -4.76 -17.70 10.94
C LEU A 235 -3.82 -16.60 11.44
N ASP A 236 -2.51 -16.83 11.29
CA ASP A 236 -1.47 -15.81 11.43
C ASP A 236 -1.42 -14.97 10.15
N LEU A 237 -1.81 -13.70 10.25
CA LEU A 237 -2.00 -12.81 9.11
C LEU A 237 -0.68 -12.38 8.48
N GLN A 238 0.38 -12.23 9.29
CA GLN A 238 1.71 -11.90 8.77
C GLN A 238 2.21 -13.03 7.86
N ALA A 239 2.21 -14.27 8.36
CA ALA A 239 2.64 -15.44 7.61
C ALA A 239 1.74 -15.72 6.40
N PHE A 240 0.43 -15.55 6.54
CA PHE A 240 -0.53 -15.73 5.46
C PHE A 240 -0.29 -14.75 4.31
N VAL A 241 -0.20 -13.44 4.59
CA VAL A 241 0.03 -12.41 3.57
C VAL A 241 1.43 -12.54 2.97
N SER A 242 2.46 -12.84 3.77
CA SER A 242 3.81 -13.09 3.26
C SER A 242 3.82 -14.26 2.26
N GLY A 243 3.11 -15.35 2.58
CA GLY A 243 2.97 -16.50 1.72
C GLY A 243 2.18 -16.23 0.44
N LEU A 244 1.17 -15.35 0.49
CA LEU A 244 0.44 -14.89 -0.69
C LEU A 244 1.34 -14.07 -1.62
N LEU A 245 2.07 -13.11 -1.07
CA LEU A 245 2.95 -12.24 -1.84
C LEU A 245 4.13 -13.01 -2.46
N ALA A 246 4.69 -13.98 -1.74
CA ALA A 246 5.76 -14.85 -2.24
C ALA A 246 5.33 -15.70 -3.46
N ARG A 247 4.03 -15.93 -3.67
CA ARG A 247 3.49 -16.67 -4.82
C ARG A 247 3.30 -15.80 -6.07
N GLY A 248 3.60 -14.50 -6.01
CA GLY A 248 3.64 -13.62 -7.18
C GLY A 248 2.31 -13.49 -7.93
N GLY A 249 1.16 -13.66 -7.25
CA GLY A 249 -0.17 -13.50 -7.84
C GLY A 249 -0.62 -14.60 -8.83
N GLY A 250 0.18 -15.65 -9.05
CA GLY A 250 -0.07 -16.64 -10.11
C GLY A 250 -1.07 -17.76 -9.76
N ALA A 251 -1.32 -18.04 -8.47
CA ALA A 251 -2.28 -19.06 -8.06
C ALA A 251 -2.96 -18.69 -6.74
N PRO A 252 -4.30 -18.63 -6.68
CA PRO A 252 -5.00 -18.33 -5.44
C PRO A 252 -4.81 -19.48 -4.43
N LEU A 253 -4.72 -19.17 -3.13
CA LEU A 253 -4.60 -20.16 -2.05
C LEU A 253 -5.83 -21.07 -1.93
N GLY A 254 -6.96 -20.62 -2.47
CA GLY A 254 -8.20 -21.34 -2.53
C GLY A 254 -9.14 -20.73 -3.57
N LYS A 255 -10.25 -21.40 -3.81
CA LYS A 255 -11.36 -20.89 -4.61
C LYS A 255 -12.61 -20.84 -3.76
N ALA A 256 -13.60 -20.06 -4.17
CA ALA A 256 -14.92 -20.18 -3.59
C ALA A 256 -15.42 -21.63 -3.73
N ALA A 257 -16.15 -22.12 -2.72
CA ALA A 257 -16.62 -23.51 -2.73
C ALA A 257 -17.64 -23.82 -3.84
N GLY A 258 -18.28 -22.78 -4.38
CA GLY A 258 -19.13 -22.87 -5.55
C GLY A 258 -19.76 -21.51 -5.91
N PRO A 259 -20.53 -21.44 -7.01
CA PRO A 259 -21.10 -20.19 -7.52
C PRO A 259 -22.00 -19.45 -6.52
N HIS A 260 -22.66 -20.18 -5.63
CA HIS A 260 -23.51 -19.62 -4.57
C HIS A 260 -22.70 -18.88 -3.51
N VAL A 261 -21.48 -19.33 -3.19
CA VAL A 261 -20.58 -18.62 -2.28
C VAL A 261 -20.00 -17.39 -2.96
N GLU A 262 -19.68 -17.47 -4.25
CA GLU A 262 -19.28 -16.28 -5.02
C GLU A 262 -20.37 -15.22 -5.01
N ALA A 263 -21.63 -15.62 -5.24
CA ALA A 263 -22.81 -14.75 -5.13
C ALA A 263 -23.09 -14.23 -3.71
N THR A 264 -22.42 -14.77 -2.69
CA THR A 264 -22.51 -14.24 -1.32
C THR A 264 -21.68 -12.96 -1.17
N LEU A 265 -20.59 -12.80 -1.94
CA LEU A 265 -19.78 -11.57 -1.94
C LEU A 265 -20.60 -10.35 -2.38
N ASP A 266 -21.49 -10.52 -3.35
CA ASP A 266 -22.37 -9.46 -3.87
C ASP A 266 -23.45 -9.02 -2.87
N ARG A 267 -23.61 -9.75 -1.76
CA ARG A 267 -24.58 -9.47 -0.69
C ARG A 267 -23.89 -9.27 0.66
N THR A 268 -22.56 -9.18 0.65
CA THR A 268 -21.76 -9.00 1.85
C THR A 268 -21.30 -7.55 1.96
N ARG A 269 -21.71 -6.90 3.05
CA ARG A 269 -21.11 -5.66 3.53
C ARG A 269 -19.93 -6.01 4.43
N LEU A 270 -18.82 -5.31 4.29
CA LEU A 270 -17.66 -5.44 5.17
C LEU A 270 -17.42 -4.10 5.86
N GLY A 271 -17.20 -4.11 7.16
CA GLY A 271 -16.87 -2.93 7.94
C GLY A 271 -15.94 -3.31 9.08
N GLY A 272 -14.94 -2.50 9.37
CA GLY A 272 -14.07 -2.77 10.51
C GLY A 272 -13.05 -1.69 10.75
N GLU A 273 -12.58 -1.65 11.99
CA GLU A 273 -11.47 -0.81 12.41
C GLU A 273 -10.38 -1.73 12.95
N LEU A 274 -9.19 -1.57 12.39
CA LEU A 274 -7.98 -2.25 12.79
C LEU A 274 -6.92 -1.22 13.17
N GLN A 275 -5.90 -1.64 13.89
CA GLN A 275 -4.73 -0.84 14.17
C GLN A 275 -3.49 -1.65 13.84
N LEU A 276 -2.67 -1.13 12.92
CA LEU A 276 -1.39 -1.75 12.58
C LEU A 276 -0.43 -1.64 13.77
N GLY A 277 0.40 -2.67 13.94
CA GLY A 277 1.53 -2.62 14.86
C GLY A 277 2.65 -1.71 14.35
N ASP A 278 3.67 -1.53 15.19
CA ASP A 278 4.93 -0.92 14.77
C ASP A 278 5.78 -1.94 13.98
N GLY A 279 6.67 -1.45 13.13
CA GLY A 279 7.58 -2.30 12.35
C GLY A 279 7.53 -2.06 10.84
N ALA A 280 8.32 -2.83 10.07
CA ALA A 280 8.43 -2.63 8.64
C ALA A 280 7.19 -3.11 7.87
N LEU A 281 6.83 -2.36 6.83
CA LEU A 281 5.83 -2.69 5.83
C LEU A 281 6.39 -2.37 4.43
N GLY A 282 6.63 -3.40 3.62
CA GLY A 282 7.14 -3.26 2.26
C GLY A 282 8.10 -4.38 1.87
N THR A 283 9.07 -4.09 1.02
CA THR A 283 10.19 -4.97 0.66
C THR A 283 11.48 -4.49 1.31
N GLU A 284 12.55 -5.28 1.22
CA GLU A 284 13.87 -4.83 1.71
C GLU A 284 14.31 -3.50 1.10
N ARG A 285 14.02 -3.26 -0.19
CA ARG A 285 14.42 -2.06 -0.93
C ARG A 285 13.44 -0.90 -0.82
N CYS A 286 12.16 -1.20 -0.64
CA CYS A 286 11.10 -0.19 -0.54
C CYS A 286 10.20 -0.51 0.66
N HIS A 287 10.41 0.14 1.79
CA HIS A 287 9.58 -0.06 2.98
C HIS A 287 9.43 1.20 3.81
N LEU A 288 8.32 1.24 4.56
CA LEU A 288 8.11 2.15 5.67
C LEU A 288 8.34 1.38 6.97
N VAL A 289 8.86 2.02 8.01
CA VAL A 289 8.82 1.48 9.37
C VAL A 289 7.82 2.26 10.19
N LEU A 290 6.63 1.66 10.34
CA LEU A 290 5.52 2.20 11.08
C LEU A 290 5.91 2.39 12.54
N ALA A 291 5.44 3.49 13.12
CA ALA A 291 5.67 3.84 14.51
C ALA A 291 4.43 4.54 15.08
N GLY A 292 4.26 4.46 16.40
CA GLY A 292 3.20 5.19 17.10
C GLY A 292 1.95 4.39 17.39
N HIS A 293 2.00 3.05 17.26
CA HIS A 293 0.93 2.15 17.67
C HIS A 293 0.43 2.45 19.09
N ALA A 294 1.33 2.57 20.07
CA ALA A 294 0.99 2.89 21.46
C ALA A 294 0.32 4.28 21.64
N ARG A 295 0.35 5.14 20.62
CA ARG A 295 -0.28 6.47 20.59
C ARG A 295 -1.56 6.50 19.75
N GLY A 296 -2.08 5.34 19.33
CA GLY A 296 -3.27 5.25 18.49
C GLY A 296 -3.05 5.54 17.00
N LYS A 297 -1.79 5.69 16.54
CA LYS A 297 -1.49 5.92 15.13
C LYS A 297 -1.62 4.63 14.31
N ASN A 298 -1.69 4.79 12.99
CA ASN A 298 -1.84 3.70 12.02
C ASN A 298 -3.13 2.88 12.19
N SER A 299 -4.21 3.54 12.64
CA SER A 299 -5.56 2.96 12.61
C SER A 299 -6.10 2.92 11.19
N LEU A 300 -6.58 1.75 10.78
CA LEU A 300 -7.05 1.44 9.45
C LEU A 300 -8.55 1.12 9.51
N LYS A 301 -9.34 1.80 8.69
CA LYS A 301 -10.77 1.50 8.49
C LYS A 301 -10.94 0.75 7.17
N LEU A 302 -11.65 -0.37 7.21
CA LEU A 302 -12.07 -1.09 6.00
C LEU A 302 -13.58 -0.97 5.85
N THR A 303 -14.03 -0.66 4.64
CA THR A 303 -15.45 -0.59 4.31
C THR A 303 -15.69 -1.14 2.90
N ALA A 304 -16.76 -1.91 2.76
CA ALA A 304 -17.35 -2.33 1.49
C ALA A 304 -18.87 -2.40 1.66
N GLU A 305 -19.62 -1.66 0.85
CA GLU A 305 -21.10 -1.80 0.82
C GLU A 305 -21.51 -3.08 0.08
N VAL A 306 -20.74 -3.43 -0.96
CA VAL A 306 -20.85 -4.70 -1.67
C VAL A 306 -19.43 -5.20 -1.91
N LEU A 307 -19.01 -6.22 -1.17
CA LEU A 307 -17.63 -6.73 -1.20
C LEU A 307 -17.21 -7.22 -2.60
N GLY A 308 -18.15 -7.65 -3.43
CA GLY A 308 -17.88 -8.01 -4.83
C GLY A 308 -17.54 -6.82 -5.74
N GLU A 309 -17.95 -5.61 -5.37
CA GLU A 309 -17.83 -4.40 -6.22
C GLU A 309 -16.65 -3.52 -5.80
N GLU A 310 -16.57 -3.17 -4.51
CA GLU A 310 -15.64 -2.19 -3.98
C GLU A 310 -15.10 -2.60 -2.60
N LEU A 311 -13.83 -2.33 -2.36
CA LEU A 311 -13.23 -2.31 -1.03
C LEU A 311 -12.46 -1.00 -0.84
N VAL A 312 -12.82 -0.25 0.20
CA VAL A 312 -12.13 0.97 0.61
C VAL A 312 -11.35 0.73 1.88
N VAL A 313 -10.07 1.09 1.85
CA VAL A 313 -9.15 1.09 2.99
C VAL A 313 -8.76 2.52 3.29
N ARG A 314 -8.93 2.98 4.53
CA ARG A 314 -8.55 4.32 4.98
C ARG A 314 -7.58 4.24 6.13
N LEU A 315 -6.48 4.96 6.04
CA LEU A 315 -5.46 5.14 7.06
C LEU A 315 -5.37 6.66 7.34
N PRO A 316 -6.28 7.21 8.17
CA PRO A 316 -6.37 8.65 8.42
C PRO A 316 -5.13 9.25 9.08
N GLU A 317 -4.38 8.44 9.83
CA GLU A 317 -3.17 8.88 10.52
C GLU A 317 -2.02 7.88 10.30
N LEU A 318 -1.44 7.91 9.11
CA LEU A 318 -0.18 7.22 8.83
C LEU A 318 0.94 7.88 9.63
N SER A 319 1.70 7.07 10.35
CA SER A 319 2.92 7.49 11.03
C SER A 319 4.00 6.41 10.90
N ALA A 320 5.13 6.81 10.32
CA ALA A 320 6.33 6.00 10.23
C ALA A 320 7.55 6.80 10.68
N SER A 321 8.52 6.10 11.28
CA SER A 321 9.77 6.69 11.75
C SER A 321 10.75 6.97 10.62
N HIS A 322 10.71 6.13 9.57
CA HIS A 322 11.55 6.24 8.39
C HIS A 322 10.92 5.53 7.19
N ALA A 323 11.39 5.90 6.00
CA ALA A 323 11.13 5.18 4.76
C ALA A 323 12.44 4.93 4.00
N THR A 324 12.50 3.80 3.31
CA THR A 324 13.50 3.50 2.27
C THR A 324 12.74 3.27 0.97
N PHE A 325 13.25 3.81 -0.14
CA PHE A 325 12.60 3.70 -1.44
C PHE A 325 13.62 3.77 -2.58
N GLU A 326 13.16 3.46 -3.79
CA GLU A 326 13.92 3.67 -5.03
C GLU A 326 13.16 4.68 -5.90
N LEU A 327 13.87 5.70 -6.37
CA LEU A 327 13.33 6.73 -7.26
C LEU A 327 14.38 7.09 -8.32
N PHE A 328 13.98 7.19 -9.59
CA PHE A 328 14.90 7.45 -10.70
C PHE A 328 16.10 6.48 -10.77
N GLY A 329 15.89 5.21 -10.39
CA GLY A 329 16.94 4.20 -10.34
C GLY A 329 17.98 4.40 -9.23
N LYS A 330 17.73 5.31 -8.29
CA LYS A 330 18.60 5.60 -7.14
C LYS A 330 17.88 5.24 -5.85
N THR A 331 18.62 4.73 -4.88
CA THR A 331 18.11 4.51 -3.53
C THR A 331 17.93 5.85 -2.84
N GLY A 332 16.85 5.97 -2.08
CA GLY A 332 16.58 7.09 -1.22
C GLY A 332 16.05 6.65 0.13
N CYS A 333 16.12 7.55 1.09
CA CYS A 333 15.53 7.37 2.39
C CYS A 333 14.98 8.69 2.91
N CYS A 334 14.09 8.60 3.89
CA CYS A 334 13.66 9.75 4.67
C CYS A 334 13.49 9.34 6.13
N GLY A 335 13.56 10.34 7.01
CA GLY A 335 13.15 10.23 8.40
C GLY A 335 11.62 10.16 8.53
N PRO A 336 11.04 10.82 9.55
CA PRO A 336 9.62 10.69 9.85
C PRO A 336 8.70 10.95 8.64
N VAL A 337 7.71 10.08 8.49
CA VAL A 337 6.66 10.13 7.48
C VAL A 337 5.32 10.25 8.18
N VAL A 338 4.51 11.22 7.76
CA VAL A 338 3.14 11.41 8.23
C VAL A 338 2.21 11.63 7.05
N GLY A 339 0.98 11.14 7.13
CA GLY A 339 0.01 11.39 6.07
C GLY A 339 -1.37 10.81 6.33
N GLU A 340 -2.25 11.03 5.37
CA GLU A 340 -3.55 10.36 5.27
C GLU A 340 -3.58 9.59 3.96
N LEU A 341 -3.89 8.30 4.04
CA LEU A 341 -3.97 7.42 2.89
C LEU A 341 -5.38 6.85 2.76
N ARG A 342 -5.87 6.79 1.52
CA ARG A 342 -7.05 6.01 1.13
C ARG A 342 -6.68 5.16 -0.07
N ALA A 343 -7.02 3.89 -0.03
CA ALA A 343 -6.94 2.98 -1.17
C ALA A 343 -8.35 2.47 -1.49
N GLN A 344 -8.68 2.44 -2.76
CA GLN A 344 -9.95 1.97 -3.28
C GLN A 344 -9.66 0.89 -4.32
N LEU A 345 -10.19 -0.29 -4.08
CA LEU A 345 -10.11 -1.43 -4.99
C LEU A 345 -11.49 -1.65 -5.56
N GLU A 346 -11.61 -1.73 -6.89
CA GLU A 346 -12.87 -1.97 -7.57
C GLU A 346 -12.77 -3.17 -8.51
N GLY A 347 -13.92 -3.75 -8.86
CA GLY A 347 -13.97 -4.88 -9.78
C GLY A 347 -13.36 -6.15 -9.19
N LEU A 348 -13.52 -6.35 -7.87
CA LEU A 348 -13.07 -7.55 -7.16
C LEU A 348 -13.72 -8.82 -7.69
N ARG A 349 -14.92 -8.69 -8.29
CA ARG A 349 -15.57 -9.74 -9.05
C ARG A 349 -15.72 -9.35 -10.53
N PRO A 350 -15.37 -10.23 -11.48
CA PRO A 350 -15.65 -9.99 -12.88
C PRO A 350 -17.15 -10.10 -13.19
N PRO A 351 -17.71 -9.23 -14.05
CA PRO A 351 -19.10 -9.32 -14.46
C PRO A 351 -19.43 -10.66 -15.14
N PRO A 352 -20.64 -11.20 -14.97
CA PRO A 352 -21.04 -12.42 -15.67
C PRO A 352 -20.93 -12.24 -17.19
N GLY A 353 -20.28 -13.19 -17.86
CA GLY A 353 -20.11 -13.19 -19.32
C GLY A 353 -19.01 -12.29 -19.87
N ARG A 354 -18.24 -11.59 -19.01
CA ARG A 354 -17.02 -10.88 -19.42
C ARG A 354 -15.77 -11.65 -18.99
N PRO A 355 -14.67 -11.62 -19.78
CA PRO A 355 -13.39 -12.12 -19.32
C PRO A 355 -12.97 -11.38 -18.04
N ALA A 356 -12.28 -12.07 -17.13
CA ALA A 356 -11.84 -11.49 -15.88
C ALA A 356 -10.91 -10.29 -16.17
N ALA A 357 -11.38 -9.09 -15.89
CA ALA A 357 -10.53 -7.90 -15.83
C ALA A 357 -9.81 -7.92 -14.49
N ALA A 358 -8.55 -7.47 -14.46
CA ALA A 358 -7.87 -7.23 -13.20
C ALA A 358 -8.61 -6.12 -12.41
N PRO A 359 -8.69 -6.24 -11.08
CA PRO A 359 -9.28 -5.20 -10.26
C PRO A 359 -8.51 -3.88 -10.46
N SER A 360 -9.23 -2.76 -10.45
CA SER A 360 -8.61 -1.44 -10.46
C SER A 360 -8.19 -1.09 -9.03
N ILE A 361 -7.07 -0.37 -8.90
CA ILE A 361 -6.63 0.15 -7.61
C ILE A 361 -6.30 1.63 -7.78
N VAL A 362 -6.95 2.46 -6.96
CA VAL A 362 -6.66 3.87 -6.83
C VAL A 362 -6.19 4.14 -5.41
N VAL A 363 -4.99 4.69 -5.27
CA VAL A 363 -4.46 5.13 -3.98
C VAL A 363 -4.41 6.65 -3.98
N THR A 364 -5.05 7.27 -2.99
CA THR A 364 -5.03 8.71 -2.78
C THR A 364 -4.36 9.04 -1.46
N LEU A 365 -3.52 10.07 -1.46
CA LEU A 365 -3.03 10.69 -0.23
C LEU A 365 -3.39 12.16 -0.24
N ASP A 366 -4.20 12.58 0.73
CA ASP A 366 -4.64 13.97 0.83
C ASP A 366 -3.45 14.87 1.21
N HIS A 367 -2.64 14.39 2.15
CA HIS A 367 -1.39 15.00 2.56
C HIS A 367 -0.33 13.94 2.85
N LEU A 368 0.92 14.24 2.50
CA LEU A 368 2.10 13.45 2.86
C LEU A 368 3.24 14.39 3.22
N GLY A 369 3.71 14.28 4.46
CA GLY A 369 4.87 15.00 4.99
C GLY A 369 6.05 14.05 5.20
N LEU A 370 7.21 14.40 4.66
CA LEU A 370 8.48 13.69 4.84
C LEU A 370 9.53 14.64 5.41
N ARG A 371 10.43 14.12 6.25
CA ARG A 371 11.60 14.86 6.73
C ARG A 371 12.90 14.19 6.37
N HIS A 372 13.97 14.98 6.20
CA HIS A 372 15.32 14.52 5.89
C HIS A 372 15.33 13.57 4.67
N PHE A 373 14.64 13.96 3.60
CA PHE A 373 14.57 13.20 2.37
C PHE A 373 15.93 13.24 1.67
N THR A 374 16.44 12.08 1.29
CA THR A 374 17.66 11.95 0.51
C THR A 374 17.47 10.97 -0.64
N LEU A 375 18.14 11.22 -1.76
CA LEU A 375 18.16 10.37 -2.93
C LEU A 375 19.55 10.38 -3.55
N GLY A 376 20.07 9.21 -3.93
CA GLY A 376 21.39 9.06 -4.55
C GLY A 376 22.43 8.45 -3.62
N GLU A 377 23.71 8.63 -3.95
CA GLU A 377 24.82 8.12 -3.13
C GLU A 377 24.71 8.67 -1.70
N VAL A 378 24.45 7.77 -0.75
CA VAL A 378 24.63 8.06 0.67
C VAL A 378 26.13 8.06 0.89
N ASP A 379 26.70 9.21 1.24
CA ASP A 379 28.08 9.23 1.72
C ASP A 379 28.13 8.25 2.90
N THR A 380 28.73 7.08 2.70
CA THR A 380 29.17 6.27 3.83
C THR A 380 30.03 7.20 4.68
N PRO A 381 29.69 7.44 5.96
CA PRO A 381 30.56 8.22 6.81
C PRO A 381 31.93 7.56 6.74
N ASN A 382 32.92 8.33 6.29
CA ASN A 382 34.30 7.89 6.27
C ASN A 382 34.63 7.44 7.70
N PRO A 383 35.09 6.19 7.91
CA PRO A 383 35.33 5.64 9.25
C PRO A 383 36.36 6.44 10.04
#